data_AF-A0A3N5GKS3-F1
#
_entry.id   AF-A0A3N5GKS3-F1
#
_cell.length_a   1.000
_cell.length_b   1.000
_cell.length_c   1.000
_cell.angle_alpha   90.00
_cell.angle_beta   90.00
_cell.angle_gamma   90.00
#
_symmetry.space_group_name_H-M   'P 1'
#
loop_
_entity.id
_entity.type
_entity.pdbx_description
1 polymer ?
#
loop_
_entity_poly.entity_id
_entity_poly.type
_entity_poly.pdbx_seq_one_letter_code
_entity_poly.pdbx_strand_id
1 'polypeptide(L)'
;MPEIHFDRFYRYDDLTRLLHTFAQEYPNLAKIQSIGKSHEGRDVWLLTLTNFQTGPDTEKPALWVDGNIHASEVTASTANLYFLNSLLTRYGQDQAVTEALDTRAIYLCPRVNPDGAEWALADRPKFIRSSTRPYPYDEEPVDGLVGNEDMDGDGRILQMRIPDPNGAWKACPEDARLMVRRDPVESGGQYYRILPEGLIKNYDGVTISISRSKQGLDLNRNFPVNWRQEVDQHGAGPYPLSEPETQNLADFIVNHPNIGNAITFHTMSGVLLRPYDDR
;
A
#
# COMPACT_ATOMS: atom_id res chain seq x y z
N MET A 1 -8.45 -24.86 10.43
CA MET A 1 -8.30 -24.00 9.24
C MET A 1 -8.69 -22.62 9.70
N PRO A 2 -7.84 -21.60 9.52
CA PRO A 2 -8.14 -20.27 10.01
C PRO A 2 -9.35 -19.74 9.24
N GLU A 3 -10.34 -19.21 9.94
CA GLU A 3 -11.50 -18.61 9.29
C GLU A 3 -11.09 -17.26 8.67
N ILE A 4 -10.76 -17.29 7.38
CA ILE A 4 -10.39 -16.13 6.59
C ILE A 4 -11.52 -15.74 5.63
N HIS A 5 -11.81 -14.44 5.58
CA HIS A 5 -12.83 -13.84 4.74
C HIS A 5 -12.16 -12.84 3.79
N PHE A 6 -12.34 -13.06 2.47
CA PHE A 6 -11.71 -12.23 1.43
C PHE A 6 -12.60 -11.09 0.92
N ASP A 7 -13.74 -10.86 1.56
CA ASP A 7 -14.70 -9.79 1.29
C ASP A 7 -14.51 -8.56 2.20
N ARG A 8 -13.45 -8.55 3.01
CA ARG A 8 -13.10 -7.45 3.92
C ARG A 8 -11.61 -7.16 3.99
N PHE A 9 -11.27 -5.98 4.49
CA PHE A 9 -9.90 -5.62 4.86
C PHE A 9 -9.70 -5.75 6.37
N TYR A 10 -8.55 -6.31 6.76
CA TYR A 10 -8.22 -6.55 8.15
C TYR A 10 -7.44 -5.36 8.74
N ARG A 11 -7.86 -4.86 9.90
CA ARG A 11 -7.04 -3.99 10.75
C ARG A 11 -5.89 -4.77 11.37
N TYR A 12 -4.90 -4.04 11.87
CA TYR A 12 -3.62 -4.57 12.33
C TYR A 12 -3.76 -5.72 13.33
N ASP A 13 -4.61 -5.58 14.34
CA ASP A 13 -4.78 -6.62 15.37
C ASP A 13 -5.39 -7.90 14.81
N ASP A 14 -6.38 -7.76 13.92
CA ASP A 14 -7.03 -8.92 13.31
C ASP A 14 -6.12 -9.61 12.29
N LEU A 15 -5.37 -8.82 11.51
CA LEU A 15 -4.33 -9.32 10.61
C LEU A 15 -3.28 -10.09 11.42
N THR A 16 -2.74 -9.50 12.48
CA THR A 16 -1.74 -10.11 13.36
C THR A 16 -2.24 -11.44 13.92
N ARG A 17 -3.46 -11.46 14.47
CA ARG A 17 -4.08 -12.68 14.99
C ARG A 17 -4.20 -13.75 13.91
N LEU A 18 -4.67 -13.38 12.72
CA LEU A 18 -4.83 -14.29 11.58
C LEU A 18 -3.49 -14.92 11.16
N LEU A 19 -2.42 -14.12 11.05
CA LEU A 19 -1.08 -14.61 10.68
C LEU A 19 -0.52 -15.58 11.74
N HIS A 20 -0.70 -15.26 13.03
CA HIS A 20 -0.33 -16.18 14.12
C HIS A 20 -1.13 -17.48 14.06
N THR A 21 -2.44 -17.43 13.80
CA THR A 21 -3.27 -18.63 13.64
C THR A 21 -2.79 -19.50 12.48
N PHE A 22 -2.43 -18.93 11.32
CA PHE A 22 -1.85 -19.70 10.21
C PHE A 22 -0.57 -20.43 10.63
N ALA A 23 0.36 -19.75 11.31
CA ALA A 23 1.60 -20.38 11.77
C ALA A 23 1.35 -21.48 12.82
N GLN A 24 0.36 -21.30 13.70
CA GLN A 24 -0.01 -22.30 14.71
C GLN A 24 -0.67 -23.54 14.11
N GLU A 25 -1.52 -23.37 13.10
CA GLU A 25 -2.23 -24.49 12.47
C GLU A 25 -1.35 -25.28 11.47
N TYR A 26 -0.36 -24.62 10.87
CA TYR A 26 0.56 -25.22 9.90
C TYR A 26 2.03 -25.19 10.36
N PRO A 27 2.38 -25.73 11.54
CA PRO A 27 3.70 -25.54 12.15
C PRO A 27 4.85 -26.18 11.35
N ASN A 28 4.55 -27.19 10.52
CA ASN A 28 5.53 -27.82 9.63
C ASN A 28 5.74 -27.07 8.31
N LEU A 29 4.88 -26.09 8.01
CA LEU A 29 4.90 -25.34 6.75
C LEU A 29 5.11 -23.83 6.93
N ALA A 30 4.79 -23.28 8.11
CA ALA A 30 4.78 -21.84 8.34
C ALA A 30 5.41 -21.49 9.69
N LYS A 31 6.29 -20.48 9.69
CA LYS A 31 6.77 -19.79 10.89
C LYS A 31 6.49 -18.31 10.74
N ILE A 32 6.15 -17.63 11.83
CA ILE A 32 5.91 -16.18 11.87
C ILE A 32 6.99 -15.51 12.71
N GLN A 33 7.48 -14.36 12.25
CA GLN A 33 8.37 -13.49 13.00
C GLN A 33 8.10 -12.02 12.68
N SER A 34 8.49 -11.14 13.60
CA SER A 34 8.59 -9.71 13.31
C SER A 34 9.97 -9.43 12.71
N ILE A 35 10.02 -8.78 11.55
CA ILE A 35 11.27 -8.35 10.91
C ILE A 35 11.72 -6.96 11.37
N GLY A 36 10.97 -6.36 12.28
CA GLY A 36 11.25 -5.05 12.87
C GLY A 36 9.97 -4.29 13.20
N LYS A 37 10.11 -3.00 13.50
CA LYS A 37 9.00 -2.13 13.88
C LYS A 37 8.73 -1.08 12.81
N SER A 38 7.49 -0.62 12.71
CA SER A 38 7.10 0.58 11.96
C SER A 38 7.43 1.87 12.71
N HIS A 39 7.20 3.02 12.08
CA HIS A 39 7.39 4.34 12.68
C HIS A 39 6.61 4.52 14.01
N GLU A 40 5.36 4.06 14.08
CA GLU A 40 4.50 4.09 15.26
C GLU A 40 4.68 2.87 16.18
N GLY A 41 5.67 2.00 15.90
CA GLY A 41 6.07 0.92 16.79
C GLY A 41 5.30 -0.40 16.63
N ARG A 42 4.54 -0.59 15.55
CA ARG A 42 3.87 -1.86 15.23
C ARG A 42 4.87 -2.86 14.66
N ASP A 43 4.73 -4.13 14.99
CA ASP A 43 5.52 -5.19 14.35
C ASP A 43 5.21 -5.29 12.86
N VAL A 44 6.26 -5.42 12.05
CA VAL A 44 6.16 -5.77 10.63
C VAL A 44 6.29 -7.29 10.54
N TRP A 45 5.17 -7.96 10.28
CA TRP A 45 5.09 -9.43 10.29
C TRP A 45 5.54 -10.06 8.98
N LEU A 46 6.35 -11.11 9.09
CA LEU A 46 6.76 -11.98 8.01
C LEU A 46 6.37 -13.43 8.32
N LEU A 47 5.85 -14.14 7.31
CA LEU A 47 5.76 -15.59 7.33
C LEU A 47 6.84 -16.22 6.47
N THR A 48 7.61 -17.12 7.07
CA THR A 48 8.47 -18.06 6.35
C THR A 48 7.66 -19.29 6.03
N LEU A 49 7.43 -19.56 4.74
CA LEU A 49 6.66 -20.68 4.24
C LEU A 49 7.56 -21.66 3.49
N THR A 50 7.67 -22.89 4.01
CA THR A 50 8.37 -24.00 3.38
C THR A 50 8.06 -25.28 4.14
N ASN A 51 8.19 -26.44 3.51
CA ASN A 51 8.17 -27.69 4.26
C ASN A 51 9.46 -27.86 5.08
N PHE A 52 9.39 -27.62 6.38
CA PHE A 52 10.56 -27.72 7.28
C PHE A 52 11.05 -29.17 7.46
N GLN A 53 10.29 -30.18 7.01
CA GLN A 53 10.71 -31.59 7.06
C GLN A 53 11.68 -31.95 5.92
N THR A 54 11.70 -31.19 4.82
CA THR A 54 12.62 -31.41 3.69
C THR A 54 13.88 -30.54 3.75
N GLY A 55 14.08 -29.83 4.87
CA GLY A 55 15.24 -28.97 5.11
C GLY A 55 14.85 -27.58 5.60
N PRO A 56 15.80 -26.81 6.16
CA PRO A 56 15.57 -25.44 6.58
C PRO A 56 15.32 -24.52 5.38
N ASP A 57 14.60 -23.42 5.61
CA ASP A 57 14.29 -22.40 4.60
C ASP A 57 15.55 -21.77 3.98
N THR A 58 16.58 -21.55 4.79
CA THR A 58 17.86 -20.92 4.37
C THR A 58 18.69 -21.77 3.41
N GLU A 59 18.45 -23.07 3.32
CA GLU A 59 19.15 -23.98 2.40
C GLU A 59 18.41 -24.19 1.07
N LYS A 60 17.22 -23.60 0.93
CA LYS A 60 16.38 -23.68 -0.28
C LYS A 60 16.40 -22.36 -1.03
N PRO A 61 16.31 -22.35 -2.38
CA PRO A 61 16.08 -21.11 -3.11
C PRO A 61 14.76 -20.47 -2.66
N ALA A 62 14.77 -19.15 -2.48
CA ALA A 62 13.66 -18.42 -1.90
C ALA A 62 13.04 -17.39 -2.85
N LEU A 63 11.73 -17.20 -2.67
CA LEU A 63 10.94 -16.12 -3.24
C LEU A 63 10.58 -15.13 -2.13
N TRP A 64 10.89 -13.85 -2.33
CA TRP A 64 10.36 -12.77 -1.52
C TRP A 64 9.03 -12.31 -2.09
N VAL A 65 8.03 -12.12 -1.22
CA VAL A 65 6.72 -11.58 -1.60
C VAL A 65 6.28 -10.57 -0.55
N ASP A 66 5.94 -9.37 -0.97
CA ASP A 66 5.37 -8.36 -0.07
C ASP A 66 4.16 -7.64 -0.67
N GLY A 67 3.50 -6.82 0.15
CA GLY A 67 2.51 -5.87 -0.34
C GLY A 67 2.17 -4.80 0.67
N ASN A 68 1.36 -3.84 0.20
CA ASN A 68 0.81 -2.74 1.02
C ASN A 68 1.92 -1.89 1.65
N ILE A 69 2.97 -1.59 0.87
CA ILE A 69 3.96 -0.56 1.21
C ILE A 69 3.35 0.86 1.14
N HIS A 70 2.43 1.08 0.20
CA HIS A 70 1.60 2.29 0.17
C HIS A 70 0.35 2.08 1.01
N ALA A 71 -0.02 3.12 1.78
CA ALA A 71 -0.99 3.06 2.87
C ALA A 71 -2.37 2.56 2.41
N SER A 72 -2.91 3.16 1.35
CA SER A 72 -4.27 2.88 0.86
C SER A 72 -4.38 1.65 -0.05
N GLU A 73 -3.27 1.03 -0.45
CA GLU A 73 -3.23 -0.12 -1.37
C GLU A 73 -3.49 -1.45 -0.63
N VAL A 74 -4.47 -1.46 0.27
CA VAL A 74 -4.76 -2.57 1.22
C VAL A 74 -5.15 -3.89 0.53
N THR A 75 -5.61 -3.81 -0.72
CA THR A 75 -5.87 -4.97 -1.59
C THR A 75 -4.61 -5.79 -1.87
N ALA A 76 -3.42 -5.16 -1.89
CA ALA A 76 -2.15 -5.88 -1.96
C ALA A 76 -1.94 -6.79 -0.73
N SER A 77 -2.36 -6.34 0.45
CA SER A 77 -2.33 -7.15 1.68
C SER A 77 -3.27 -8.34 1.58
N THR A 78 -4.49 -8.12 1.08
CA THR A 78 -5.46 -9.21 0.84
C THR A 78 -4.96 -10.22 -0.20
N ALA A 79 -4.28 -9.77 -1.28
CA ALA A 79 -3.69 -10.66 -2.26
C ALA A 79 -2.60 -11.57 -1.64
N ASN A 80 -1.75 -11.01 -0.77
CA ASN A 80 -0.77 -11.78 0.00
C ASN A 80 -1.45 -12.80 0.92
N LEU A 81 -2.54 -12.43 1.61
CA LEU A 81 -3.31 -13.37 2.44
C LEU A 81 -3.96 -14.49 1.62
N TYR A 82 -4.45 -14.19 0.42
CA TYR A 82 -5.01 -15.21 -0.47
C TYR A 82 -3.93 -16.18 -0.96
N PHE A 83 -2.74 -15.65 -1.27
CA PHE A 83 -1.58 -16.46 -1.63
C PHE A 83 -1.13 -17.36 -0.48
N LEU A 84 -1.01 -16.82 0.74
CA LEU A 84 -0.75 -17.59 1.97
C LEU A 84 -1.73 -18.75 2.14
N ASN A 85 -3.04 -18.44 2.13
CA ASN A 85 -4.09 -19.43 2.29
C ASN A 85 -3.99 -20.52 1.22
N SER A 86 -3.82 -20.12 -0.05
CA SER A 86 -3.69 -21.05 -1.17
C SER A 86 -2.49 -21.99 -1.03
N LEU A 87 -1.34 -21.50 -0.58
CA LEU A 87 -0.16 -22.33 -0.37
C LEU A 87 -0.39 -23.37 0.74
N LEU A 88 -0.93 -22.93 1.88
CA LEU A 88 -1.07 -23.80 3.05
C LEU A 88 -2.22 -24.81 2.92
N THR A 89 -3.37 -24.41 2.38
CA THR A 89 -4.53 -25.32 2.29
C THR A 89 -4.41 -26.31 1.13
N ARG A 90 -3.59 -26.02 0.11
CA ARG A 90 -3.40 -26.89 -1.07
C ARG A 90 -2.14 -27.74 -0.99
N TYR A 91 -1.28 -27.55 0.00
CA TYR A 91 -0.14 -28.43 0.24
C TYR A 91 -0.62 -29.87 0.47
N GLY A 92 -0.02 -30.84 -0.23
CA GLY A 92 -0.42 -32.25 -0.22
C GLY A 92 -1.67 -32.58 -1.07
N GLN A 93 -2.35 -31.57 -1.61
CA GLN A 93 -3.52 -31.75 -2.50
C GLN A 93 -3.21 -31.33 -3.94
N ASP A 94 -2.40 -30.29 -4.11
CA ASP A 94 -1.95 -29.78 -5.40
C ASP A 94 -0.46 -30.07 -5.57
N GLN A 95 -0.10 -30.76 -6.66
CA GLN A 95 1.28 -31.18 -6.91
C GLN A 95 2.23 -29.99 -7.07
N ALA A 96 1.81 -28.91 -7.74
CA ALA A 96 2.67 -27.76 -7.98
C ALA A 96 2.91 -26.97 -6.68
N VAL A 97 1.88 -26.80 -5.83
CA VAL A 97 2.03 -26.18 -4.51
C VAL A 97 2.90 -27.03 -3.59
N THR A 98 2.72 -28.35 -3.62
CA THR A 98 3.52 -29.28 -2.81
C THR A 98 4.99 -29.21 -3.21
N GLU A 99 5.30 -29.30 -4.51
CA GLU A 99 6.65 -29.17 -5.02
C GLU A 99 7.26 -27.79 -4.69
N ALA A 100 6.47 -26.72 -4.78
CA ALA A 100 6.91 -25.37 -4.43
C ALA A 100 7.38 -25.30 -2.97
N LEU A 101 6.59 -25.78 -2.00
CA LEU A 101 6.95 -25.73 -0.58
C LEU A 101 8.00 -26.77 -0.18
N ASP A 102 8.06 -27.92 -0.86
CA ASP A 102 9.07 -28.94 -0.56
C ASP A 102 10.48 -28.50 -0.97
N THR A 103 10.60 -27.79 -2.10
CA THR A 103 11.91 -27.48 -2.71
C THR A 103 12.32 -26.01 -2.63
N ARG A 104 11.40 -25.09 -2.30
CA ARG A 104 11.67 -23.66 -2.17
C ARG A 104 11.20 -23.12 -0.81
N ALA A 105 11.68 -21.93 -0.48
CA ALA A 105 11.13 -21.12 0.61
C ALA A 105 10.40 -19.90 0.05
N ILE A 106 9.40 -19.42 0.78
CA ILE A 106 8.70 -18.17 0.47
C ILE A 106 8.73 -17.31 1.74
N TYR A 107 9.31 -16.12 1.63
CA TYR A 107 9.28 -15.11 2.68
C TYR A 107 8.18 -14.10 2.32
N LEU A 108 7.08 -14.16 3.05
CA LEU A 108 5.86 -13.42 2.75
C LEU A 108 5.65 -12.31 3.79
N CYS A 109 5.68 -11.04 3.38
CA CYS A 109 5.38 -9.87 4.19
C CYS A 109 4.04 -9.24 3.76
N PRO A 110 2.89 -9.63 4.35
CA PRO A 110 1.59 -9.21 3.83
C PRO A 110 1.30 -7.71 3.99
N ARG A 111 2.01 -7.03 4.89
CA ARG A 111 1.82 -5.60 5.15
C ARG A 111 3.13 -4.96 5.58
N VAL A 112 3.80 -4.33 4.63
CA VAL A 112 5.05 -3.59 4.86
C VAL A 112 4.79 -2.33 5.71
N ASN A 113 3.70 -1.63 5.46
CA ASN A 113 3.37 -0.36 6.11
C ASN A 113 2.10 -0.49 6.98
N PRO A 114 2.23 -1.03 8.22
CA PRO A 114 1.10 -1.19 9.11
C PRO A 114 0.47 0.13 9.55
N ASP A 115 1.28 1.18 9.74
CA ASP A 115 0.80 2.46 10.26
C ASP A 115 -0.09 3.19 9.26
N GLY A 116 0.39 3.31 8.02
CA GLY A 116 -0.38 3.92 6.95
C GLY A 116 -1.66 3.15 6.65
N ALA A 117 -1.62 1.82 6.68
CA ALA A 117 -2.82 1.01 6.50
C ALA A 117 -3.85 1.23 7.62
N GLU A 118 -3.43 1.38 8.88
CA GLU A 118 -4.34 1.67 9.99
C GLU A 118 -4.99 3.05 9.84
N TRP A 119 -4.26 4.05 9.35
CA TRP A 119 -4.81 5.37 9.05
C TRP A 119 -5.79 5.32 7.87
N ALA A 120 -5.51 4.52 6.84
CA ALA A 120 -6.39 4.35 5.69
C ALA A 120 -7.67 3.57 6.02
N LEU A 121 -7.60 2.63 6.96
CA LEU A 121 -8.73 1.79 7.40
C LEU A 121 -9.43 2.31 8.66
N ALA A 122 -9.06 3.50 9.15
CA ALA A 122 -9.71 4.14 10.29
C ALA A 122 -11.19 4.44 10.00
N ASP A 123 -12.01 4.57 11.05
CA ASP A 123 -13.44 4.87 10.91
C ASP A 123 -13.66 6.19 10.16
N ARG A 124 -12.75 7.14 10.40
CA ARG A 124 -12.59 8.33 9.57
C ARG A 124 -11.28 8.18 8.79
N PRO A 125 -11.33 7.70 7.54
CA PRO A 125 -10.13 7.31 6.80
C PRO A 125 -9.26 8.52 6.51
N LYS A 126 -7.94 8.32 6.52
CA LYS A 126 -6.96 9.32 6.08
C LYS A 126 -6.29 8.85 4.81
N PHE A 127 -6.30 9.71 3.79
CA PHE A 127 -5.60 9.44 2.55
C PHE A 127 -4.16 9.97 2.62
N ILE A 128 -3.21 9.08 2.85
CA ILE A 128 -1.76 9.37 2.76
C ILE A 128 -1.11 8.42 1.76
N ARG A 129 0.04 8.82 1.21
CA ARG A 129 0.75 7.98 0.23
C ARG A 129 1.35 6.74 0.90
N SER A 130 2.23 6.95 1.89
CA SER A 130 2.90 5.85 2.60
C SER A 130 3.04 6.10 4.09
N SER A 131 4.12 6.74 4.55
CA SER A 131 4.46 6.81 5.99
C SER A 131 3.59 7.84 6.72
N THR A 132 3.28 7.57 7.99
CA THR A 132 2.57 8.53 8.86
C THR A 132 3.48 9.62 9.41
N ARG A 133 4.80 9.47 9.21
CA ARG A 133 5.82 10.45 9.62
C ARG A 133 5.68 11.75 8.83
N PRO A 134 5.62 12.92 9.51
CA PRO A 134 5.74 14.22 8.87
C PRO A 134 7.04 14.36 8.07
N TYR A 135 6.93 14.81 6.82
CA TYR A 135 8.07 15.05 5.94
C TYR A 135 7.64 15.80 4.67
N PRO A 136 8.45 16.73 4.13
CA PRO A 136 9.77 17.16 4.61
C PRO A 136 9.75 18.17 5.75
N TYR A 137 8.57 18.72 6.08
CA TYR A 137 8.40 19.73 7.12
C TYR A 137 7.38 19.28 8.15
N ASP A 138 7.54 19.75 9.39
CA ASP A 138 6.63 19.48 10.50
C ASP A 138 5.47 20.48 10.59
N GLU A 139 5.49 21.52 9.76
CA GLU A 139 4.51 22.60 9.74
C GLU A 139 3.17 22.13 9.17
N GLU A 140 2.08 22.60 9.76
CA GLU A 140 0.75 22.35 9.20
C GLU A 140 0.55 23.22 7.95
N PRO A 141 -0.05 22.67 6.89
CA PRO A 141 -0.40 23.48 5.73
C PRO A 141 -1.36 24.62 6.11
N VAL A 142 -0.99 25.83 5.73
CA VAL A 142 -1.71 27.06 6.12
C VAL A 142 -2.92 27.30 5.22
N ASP A 143 -2.78 27.02 3.91
CA ASP A 143 -3.74 27.45 2.89
C ASP A 143 -4.15 26.31 1.95
N GLY A 144 -5.34 26.44 1.37
CA GLY A 144 -5.84 25.57 0.31
C GLY A 144 -6.83 24.51 0.78
N LEU A 145 -7.23 23.67 -0.17
CA LEU A 145 -8.09 22.52 0.04
C LEU A 145 -7.30 21.41 0.73
N VAL A 146 -7.59 21.20 2.02
CA VAL A 146 -7.23 19.99 2.75
C VAL A 146 -8.15 18.89 2.22
N GLY A 147 -7.70 18.27 1.12
CA GLY A 147 -8.48 17.29 0.39
C GLY A 147 -8.35 15.88 0.95
N ASN A 148 -9.24 15.02 0.47
CA ASN A 148 -9.39 13.64 0.87
C ASN A 148 -9.76 13.45 2.35
N GLU A 149 -10.65 14.31 2.84
CA GLU A 149 -11.30 14.14 4.14
C GLU A 149 -12.73 13.68 3.92
N ASP A 150 -13.16 12.71 4.71
CA ASP A 150 -14.56 12.31 4.82
C ASP A 150 -15.29 13.37 5.65
N MET A 151 -15.99 14.29 4.96
CA MET A 151 -16.57 15.49 5.56
C MET A 151 -17.96 15.23 6.15
N ASP A 152 -18.69 14.24 5.62
CA ASP A 152 -20.03 13.87 6.09
C ASP A 152 -20.08 12.62 6.97
N GLY A 153 -18.95 11.91 7.10
CA GLY A 153 -18.79 10.76 7.99
C GLY A 153 -19.44 9.49 7.46
N ASP A 154 -19.68 9.39 6.16
CA ASP A 154 -20.29 8.21 5.53
C ASP A 154 -19.29 7.07 5.27
N GLY A 155 -18.01 7.28 5.62
CA GLY A 155 -16.92 6.33 5.44
C GLY A 155 -16.36 6.33 4.01
N ARG A 156 -16.73 7.30 3.17
CA ARG A 156 -16.24 7.47 1.81
C ARG A 156 -15.56 8.83 1.69
N ILE A 157 -14.54 8.87 0.85
CA ILE A 157 -13.90 10.10 0.42
C ILE A 157 -14.19 10.22 -1.07
N LEU A 158 -14.99 11.20 -1.45
CA LEU A 158 -15.48 11.35 -2.82
C LEU A 158 -14.82 12.51 -3.56
N GLN A 159 -15.24 12.69 -4.81
CA GLN A 159 -14.88 13.85 -5.62
C GLN A 159 -16.08 14.79 -5.74
N MET A 160 -15.84 16.07 -5.48
CA MET A 160 -16.81 17.15 -5.54
C MET A 160 -16.84 17.78 -6.91
N ARG A 161 -18.05 17.95 -7.47
CA ARG A 161 -18.26 18.60 -8.77
C ARG A 161 -18.73 20.03 -8.52
N ILE A 162 -17.93 21.00 -8.94
CA ILE A 162 -18.27 22.41 -8.79
C ILE A 162 -18.63 22.96 -10.16
N PRO A 163 -19.85 23.47 -10.37
CA PRO A 163 -20.23 24.17 -11.60
C PRO A 163 -19.22 25.26 -11.95
N ASP A 164 -18.67 25.20 -13.15
CA ASP A 164 -17.72 26.18 -13.66
C ASP A 164 -17.88 26.27 -15.19
N PRO A 165 -18.28 27.42 -15.76
CA PRO A 165 -18.35 27.61 -17.21
C PRO A 165 -17.03 27.34 -17.96
N ASN A 166 -15.89 27.36 -17.26
CA ASN A 166 -14.58 27.06 -17.81
C ASN A 166 -14.04 25.69 -17.36
N GLY A 167 -14.87 24.87 -16.71
CA GLY A 167 -14.52 23.55 -16.21
C GLY A 167 -14.06 22.59 -17.31
N ALA A 168 -13.08 21.74 -16.97
CA ALA A 168 -12.52 20.75 -17.90
C ALA A 168 -13.37 19.48 -18.05
N TRP A 169 -14.44 19.34 -17.26
CA TRP A 169 -15.25 18.13 -17.17
C TRP A 169 -16.71 18.41 -17.46
N LYS A 170 -17.41 17.43 -18.05
CA LYS A 170 -18.86 17.40 -18.21
C LYS A 170 -19.41 16.05 -17.76
N ALA A 171 -20.70 16.01 -17.43
CA ALA A 171 -21.36 14.75 -17.12
C ALA A 171 -21.31 13.81 -18.34
N CYS A 172 -21.04 12.53 -18.10
CA CYS A 172 -21.16 11.48 -19.11
C CYS A 172 -22.63 11.39 -19.55
N PRO A 173 -22.93 11.45 -20.87
CA PRO A 173 -24.32 11.37 -21.37
C PRO A 173 -25.03 10.08 -20.99
N GLU A 174 -24.30 8.97 -20.87
CA GLU A 174 -24.81 7.63 -20.57
C GLU A 174 -25.07 7.42 -19.09
N ASP A 175 -24.24 8.01 -18.22
CA ASP A 175 -24.41 7.97 -16.76
C ASP A 175 -23.94 9.28 -16.14
N ALA A 176 -24.90 10.12 -15.73
CA ALA A 176 -24.62 11.42 -15.15
C ALA A 176 -23.79 11.36 -13.86
N ARG A 177 -23.57 10.18 -13.25
CA ARG A 177 -22.66 10.03 -12.10
C ARG A 177 -21.18 10.05 -12.51
N LEU A 178 -20.88 9.72 -13.76
CA LEU A 178 -19.53 9.70 -14.30
C LEU A 178 -19.21 11.05 -14.97
N MET A 179 -17.91 11.38 -14.99
CA MET A 179 -17.41 12.59 -15.60
C MET A 179 -16.52 12.25 -16.78
N VAL A 180 -16.74 12.92 -17.90
CA VAL A 180 -15.89 12.80 -19.09
C VAL A 180 -15.18 14.12 -19.35
N ARG A 181 -13.98 14.03 -19.90
CA ARG A 181 -13.21 15.22 -20.25
C ARG A 181 -13.96 15.98 -21.34
N ARG A 182 -14.09 17.30 -21.16
CA ARG A 182 -14.68 18.19 -22.16
C ARG A 182 -13.77 18.25 -23.38
N ASP A 183 -14.36 18.36 -24.57
CA ASP A 183 -13.59 18.69 -25.76
C ASP A 183 -13.03 20.14 -25.64
N PRO A 184 -11.74 20.39 -25.97
CA PRO A 184 -11.16 21.72 -25.88
C PRO A 184 -11.92 22.83 -26.62
N VAL A 185 -12.63 22.52 -27.71
CA VAL A 185 -13.38 23.51 -28.52
C VAL A 185 -14.86 23.62 -28.16
N GLU A 186 -15.35 22.79 -27.24
CA GLU A 186 -16.75 22.78 -26.83
C GLU A 186 -17.11 24.01 -25.98
N SER A 187 -18.22 24.68 -26.30
CA SER A 187 -18.71 25.86 -25.59
C SER A 187 -20.22 25.81 -25.37
N GLY A 188 -20.71 26.55 -24.37
CA GLY A 188 -22.15 26.67 -24.07
C GLY A 188 -22.76 25.50 -23.28
N GLY A 189 -21.99 24.47 -22.92
CA GLY A 189 -22.43 23.38 -22.04
C GLY A 189 -22.31 23.67 -20.54
N GLN A 190 -22.91 22.81 -19.72
CA GLN A 190 -22.69 22.79 -18.27
C GLN A 190 -21.40 22.03 -17.98
N TYR A 191 -20.40 22.73 -17.46
CA TYR A 191 -19.11 22.14 -17.12
C TYR A 191 -18.80 22.24 -15.63
N TYR A 192 -17.81 21.47 -15.23
CA TYR A 192 -17.45 21.28 -13.84
C TYR A 192 -15.94 21.28 -13.66
N ARG A 193 -15.51 21.80 -12.52
CA ARG A 193 -14.24 21.42 -11.89
C ARG A 193 -14.50 20.23 -10.99
N ILE A 194 -13.53 19.33 -10.92
CA ILE A 194 -13.56 18.20 -9.99
C ILE A 194 -12.47 18.44 -8.96
N LEU A 195 -12.84 18.43 -7.68
CA LEU A 195 -11.94 18.58 -6.54
C LEU A 195 -12.12 17.38 -5.61
N PRO A 196 -11.10 16.96 -4.86
CA PRO A 196 -11.31 16.01 -3.77
C PRO A 196 -12.23 16.62 -2.71
N GLU A 197 -13.00 15.77 -2.05
CA GLU A 197 -13.74 16.14 -0.84
C GLU A 197 -12.79 16.69 0.22
N GLY A 198 -13.19 17.76 0.92
CA GLY A 198 -12.38 18.35 1.97
C GLY A 198 -12.70 19.80 2.30
N LEU A 199 -11.91 20.37 3.19
CA LEU A 199 -12.09 21.74 3.68
C LEU A 199 -11.13 22.72 2.99
N ILE A 200 -11.66 23.82 2.45
CA ILE A 200 -10.85 24.91 1.91
C ILE A 200 -10.53 25.90 3.03
N LYS A 201 -9.24 26.04 3.36
CA LYS A 201 -8.74 27.05 4.30
C LYS A 201 -8.27 28.29 3.56
N ASN A 202 -8.56 29.47 4.12
CA ASN A 202 -8.13 30.78 3.63
C ASN A 202 -8.45 31.03 2.13
N TYR A 203 -9.69 30.73 1.73
CA TYR A 203 -10.12 30.94 0.34
C TYR A 203 -10.11 32.43 -0.04
N ASP A 204 -9.34 32.77 -1.07
CA ASP A 204 -9.19 34.13 -1.60
C ASP A 204 -10.36 34.56 -2.52
N GLY A 205 -11.33 33.68 -2.74
CA GLY A 205 -12.46 33.90 -3.65
C GLY A 205 -12.18 33.56 -5.12
N VAL A 206 -10.97 33.13 -5.46
CA VAL A 206 -10.53 32.93 -6.86
C VAL A 206 -9.83 31.59 -7.05
N THR A 207 -8.83 31.31 -6.22
CA THR A 207 -7.90 30.19 -6.37
C THR A 207 -8.17 29.12 -5.32
N ILE A 208 -8.33 27.87 -5.77
CA ILE A 208 -8.38 26.71 -4.87
C ILE A 208 -7.10 25.91 -5.13
N SER A 209 -6.07 26.13 -4.33
CA SER A 209 -4.87 25.31 -4.30
C SER A 209 -5.14 24.03 -3.51
N ILE A 210 -4.53 22.90 -3.90
CA ILE A 210 -4.58 21.69 -3.08
C ILE A 210 -3.48 21.81 -2.03
N SER A 211 -3.87 21.68 -0.76
CA SER A 211 -2.94 21.65 0.36
C SER A 211 -2.07 20.40 0.24
N ARG A 212 -0.74 20.55 0.40
CA ARG A 212 0.16 19.40 0.46
C ARG A 212 -0.09 18.63 1.76
N SER A 213 -0.08 17.31 1.70
CA SER A 213 -0.11 16.50 2.93
C SER A 213 1.20 16.68 3.69
N LYS A 214 1.10 16.78 5.02
CA LYS A 214 2.25 16.76 5.93
C LYS A 214 2.98 15.42 5.89
N GLN A 215 2.27 14.34 5.57
CA GLN A 215 2.81 12.99 5.41
C GLN A 215 3.20 12.75 3.94
N GLY A 216 4.29 13.40 3.51
CA GLY A 216 4.76 13.37 2.12
C GLY A 216 5.66 12.20 1.75
N LEU A 217 6.08 11.38 2.72
CA LEU A 217 7.00 10.24 2.50
C LEU A 217 6.37 9.14 1.62
N ASP A 218 7.13 8.71 0.62
CA ASP A 218 6.86 7.55 -0.21
C ASP A 218 7.91 6.47 0.08
N LEU A 219 7.48 5.39 0.74
CA LEU A 219 8.37 4.29 1.12
C LEU A 219 8.97 3.60 -0.11
N ASN A 220 8.28 3.61 -1.25
CA ASN A 220 8.77 3.05 -2.50
C ASN A 220 9.68 4.02 -3.28
N ARG A 221 10.10 5.12 -2.64
CA ARG A 221 11.17 6.02 -3.08
C ARG A 221 12.36 6.02 -2.13
N ASN A 222 12.27 5.33 -0.99
CA ASN A 222 13.28 5.35 0.06
C ASN A 222 14.38 4.28 -0.11
N PHE A 223 14.31 3.41 -1.12
CA PHE A 223 15.32 2.37 -1.36
C PHE A 223 16.61 2.92 -2.02
N PRO A 224 17.79 2.26 -1.81
CA PRO A 224 19.09 2.74 -2.26
C PRO A 224 19.37 2.46 -3.75
N VAL A 225 18.39 2.73 -4.63
CA VAL A 225 18.53 2.58 -6.09
C VAL A 225 18.12 3.90 -6.74
N ASN A 226 19.10 4.60 -7.32
CA ASN A 226 18.91 5.94 -7.90
C ASN A 226 18.15 6.91 -6.99
N TRP A 227 18.36 6.77 -5.68
CA TRP A 227 17.78 7.64 -4.67
C TRP A 227 18.28 9.07 -4.89
N ARG A 228 17.36 10.03 -4.79
CA ARG A 228 17.65 11.45 -4.98
C ARG A 228 17.05 12.27 -3.84
N GLN A 229 17.58 13.46 -3.65
CA GLN A 229 17.10 14.39 -2.63
C GLN A 229 15.70 14.93 -2.95
N GLU A 230 15.04 15.51 -1.95
CA GLU A 230 13.66 16.01 -2.03
C GLU A 230 13.40 16.95 -3.22
N VAL A 231 14.41 17.68 -3.69
CA VAL A 231 14.30 18.59 -4.84
C VAL A 231 14.08 17.85 -6.16
N ASP A 232 14.60 16.64 -6.30
CA ASP A 232 14.58 15.84 -7.53
C ASP A 232 13.62 14.64 -7.43
N GLN A 233 13.35 14.16 -6.21
CA GLN A 233 12.47 13.03 -5.93
C GLN A 233 11.71 13.30 -4.63
N HIS A 234 10.48 13.78 -4.76
CA HIS A 234 9.63 14.09 -3.62
C HIS A 234 9.32 12.85 -2.78
N GLY A 235 9.38 13.01 -1.46
CA GLY A 235 8.99 11.97 -0.50
C GLY A 235 10.01 10.85 -0.36
N ALA A 236 11.23 10.98 -0.90
CA ALA A 236 12.26 9.94 -0.81
C ALA A 236 12.89 9.80 0.59
N GLY A 237 12.53 10.67 1.54
CA GLY A 237 13.11 10.75 2.87
C GLY A 237 14.44 11.50 2.90
N PRO A 238 15.06 11.67 4.08
CA PRO A 238 16.33 12.38 4.24
C PRO A 238 17.56 11.63 3.69
N TYR A 239 17.50 10.30 3.62
CA TYR A 239 18.55 9.42 3.06
C TYR A 239 17.94 8.04 2.73
N PRO A 240 18.60 7.19 1.90
CA PRO A 240 18.09 5.86 1.61
C PRO A 240 17.93 5.00 2.86
N LEU A 241 16.81 4.27 2.96
CA LEU A 241 16.45 3.43 4.10
C LEU A 241 16.31 4.22 5.41
N SER A 242 15.92 5.48 5.34
CA SER A 242 15.62 6.30 6.51
C SER A 242 14.36 5.86 7.25
N GLU A 243 13.44 5.19 6.57
CA GLU A 243 12.19 4.73 7.16
C GLU A 243 12.34 3.30 7.69
N PRO A 244 11.93 3.05 8.94
CA PRO A 244 12.16 1.76 9.60
C PRO A 244 11.50 0.62 8.84
N GLU A 245 10.34 0.82 8.21
CA GLU A 245 9.68 -0.17 7.37
C GLU A 245 10.58 -0.63 6.21
N THR A 246 11.19 0.30 5.48
CA THR A 246 12.09 -0.05 4.37
C THR A 246 13.42 -0.63 4.84
N GLN A 247 13.92 -0.17 5.98
CA GLN A 247 15.11 -0.72 6.61
C GLN A 247 14.90 -2.17 7.01
N ASN A 248 13.77 -2.50 7.65
CA ASN A 248 13.41 -3.88 8.03
C ASN A 248 13.44 -4.83 6.81
N LEU A 249 12.89 -4.37 5.67
CA LEU A 249 12.89 -5.14 4.42
C LEU A 249 14.32 -5.34 3.89
N ALA A 250 15.10 -4.27 3.82
CA ALA A 250 16.47 -4.32 3.33
C ALA A 250 17.35 -5.24 4.20
N ASP A 251 17.26 -5.09 5.52
CA ASP A 251 18.01 -5.90 6.49
C ASP A 251 17.63 -7.38 6.38
N PHE A 252 16.34 -7.69 6.23
CA PHE A 252 15.91 -9.06 6.00
C PHE A 252 16.50 -9.60 4.69
N ILE A 253 16.30 -8.91 3.57
CA ILE A 253 16.72 -9.39 2.25
C ILE A 253 18.24 -9.58 2.18
N VAL A 254 19.03 -8.64 2.71
CA VAL A 254 20.51 -8.72 2.70
C VAL A 254 21.02 -9.92 3.50
N ASN A 255 20.33 -10.29 4.59
CA ASN A 255 20.70 -11.43 5.42
C ASN A 255 20.19 -12.79 4.91
N HIS A 256 19.42 -12.81 3.81
CA HIS A 256 18.87 -14.04 3.20
C HIS A 256 19.36 -14.19 1.75
N PRO A 257 20.63 -14.58 1.54
CA PRO A 257 21.24 -14.67 0.21
C PRO A 257 20.62 -15.75 -0.69
N ASN A 258 19.75 -16.60 -0.14
CA ASN A 258 19.00 -17.59 -0.90
C ASN A 258 17.80 -17.01 -1.67
N ILE A 259 17.45 -15.74 -1.47
CA ILE A 259 16.39 -15.04 -2.23
C ILE A 259 16.85 -14.84 -3.67
N GLY A 260 16.18 -15.51 -4.61
CA GLY A 260 16.48 -15.40 -6.04
C GLY A 260 15.47 -14.56 -6.84
N ASN A 261 14.26 -14.34 -6.29
CA ASN A 261 13.19 -13.58 -6.94
C ASN A 261 12.42 -12.76 -5.90
N ALA A 262 11.84 -11.64 -6.33
CA ALA A 262 11.01 -10.78 -5.50
C ALA A 262 9.74 -10.35 -6.26
N ILE A 263 8.61 -10.36 -5.57
CA ILE A 263 7.33 -9.83 -6.06
C ILE A 263 6.78 -8.85 -5.03
N THR A 264 6.58 -7.59 -5.44
CA THR A 264 6.02 -6.56 -4.56
C THR A 264 4.64 -6.16 -5.09
N PHE A 265 3.59 -6.41 -4.30
CA PHE A 265 2.23 -6.16 -4.74
C PHE A 265 1.81 -4.71 -4.48
N HIS A 266 1.30 -4.08 -5.55
CA HIS A 266 0.76 -2.74 -5.56
C HIS A 266 -0.63 -2.70 -6.19
N THR A 267 -1.39 -1.64 -5.92
CA THR A 267 -2.58 -1.30 -6.70
C THR A 267 -2.63 0.20 -6.97
N MET A 268 -3.19 0.67 -8.07
CA MET A 268 -4.00 0.00 -9.09
C MET A 268 -3.38 0.21 -10.47
N SER A 269 -3.75 -0.62 -11.46
CA SER A 269 -3.46 -0.40 -12.91
C SER A 269 -3.63 -1.66 -13.75
N GLY A 270 -3.55 -2.85 -13.15
CA GLY A 270 -3.62 -4.12 -13.90
C GLY A 270 -2.37 -4.40 -14.75
N VAL A 271 -1.20 -3.94 -14.28
CA VAL A 271 0.09 -4.11 -14.98
C VAL A 271 1.03 -5.02 -14.20
N LEU A 272 1.99 -5.62 -14.92
CA LEU A 272 3.14 -6.31 -14.35
C LEU A 272 4.40 -5.55 -14.76
N LEU A 273 5.07 -4.95 -13.78
CA LEU A 273 6.29 -4.18 -13.99
C LEU A 273 7.52 -5.03 -13.68
N ARG A 274 8.61 -4.73 -14.38
CA ARG A 274 9.95 -5.28 -14.12
C ARG A 274 10.98 -4.14 -14.20
N PRO A 275 12.13 -4.28 -13.53
CA PRO A 275 13.16 -3.26 -13.60
C PRO A 275 13.60 -2.92 -15.05
N TYR A 276 14.01 -1.69 -15.33
CA TYR A 276 14.12 -0.53 -14.42
C TYR A 276 12.99 0.49 -14.62
N ASP A 277 12.62 1.20 -13.56
CA ASP A 277 11.62 2.30 -13.53
C ASP A 277 12.29 3.69 -13.50
N ASP A 278 13.61 3.75 -13.75
CA ASP A 278 14.45 4.94 -13.57
C ASP A 278 14.56 5.84 -14.83
N ARG A 279 13.57 5.78 -15.73
CA ARG A 279 13.55 6.57 -16.96
C ARG A 279 12.52 7.70 -16.96
#